data_AF-A0A8R2HSV3-F1
#
_entry.id   AF-A0A8R2HSV3-F1
#
_cell.length_a   1.000
_cell.length_b   1.000
_cell.length_c   1.000
_cell.angle_alpha   90.00
_cell.angle_beta   90.00
_cell.angle_gamma   90.00
#
_symmetry.space_group_name_H-M   'P 1'
#
loop_
_entity.id
_entity.type
_entity.pdbx_description
1 polymer ?
#
loop_
_entity_poly.entity_id
_entity_poly.type
_entity_poly.pdbx_seq_one_letter_code
_entity_poly.pdbx_strand_id
1 'polypeptide(L)'
;MAHTKPEIRLATYMCPSHPVQLYELIQDLLEETLDCYTSLIYESRNPGPFPDRPDPFGTDKVDIAFMTVAAYMKLRNDNNAFIDLLPVTPVFAHQMNVENKPGYFSDIIIHRDKKAHNVNTLLDLRGCTFAYSDDESLSGSKIILKTLKEKGENASFFGSLLTEVKQAIVKAFLNLPHTSEWKNKFAKFGILKFVHNSDVAYDGQVAQMWACQSEKLNVRYY
;
A
#
# COMPACT_ATOMS: atom_id res chain seq x y z
N MET A 1 -36.85 -24.95 -9.71
CA MET A 1 -36.00 -24.37 -8.66
C MET A 1 -35.16 -23.30 -9.31
N ALA A 2 -35.13 -22.08 -8.80
CA ALA A 2 -34.30 -21.02 -9.38
C ALA A 2 -32.83 -21.44 -9.25
N HIS A 3 -32.12 -21.58 -10.37
CA HIS A 3 -30.67 -21.75 -10.34
C HIS A 3 -30.06 -20.45 -9.82
N THR A 4 -29.65 -20.42 -8.56
CA THR A 4 -28.87 -19.32 -8.00
C THR A 4 -27.48 -19.39 -8.61
N LYS A 5 -27.10 -18.38 -9.40
CA LYS A 5 -25.73 -18.27 -9.92
C LYS A 5 -24.75 -18.21 -8.74
N PRO A 6 -23.58 -18.87 -8.83
CA PRO A 6 -22.55 -18.79 -7.80
C PRO A 6 -22.04 -17.35 -7.68
N GLU A 7 -21.59 -16.95 -6.47
CA GLU A 7 -20.93 -15.67 -6.23
C GLU A 7 -19.44 -15.88 -5.96
N ILE A 8 -18.59 -15.05 -6.56
CA ILE A 8 -17.14 -15.00 -6.31
C ILE A 8 -16.81 -13.66 -5.65
N ARG A 9 -16.16 -13.69 -4.48
CA ARG A 9 -15.78 -12.52 -3.67
C ARG A 9 -14.32 -12.19 -3.92
N LEU A 10 -14.07 -11.07 -4.60
CA LEU A 10 -12.74 -10.58 -4.91
C LEU A 10 -12.29 -9.56 -3.85
N ALA A 11 -10.98 -9.45 -3.62
CA ALA A 11 -10.37 -8.37 -2.85
C ALA A 11 -9.16 -7.77 -3.57
N THR A 12 -9.02 -6.46 -3.56
CA THR A 12 -7.81 -5.79 -4.05
C THR A 12 -7.13 -4.99 -2.94
N TYR A 13 -5.84 -5.27 -2.78
CA TYR A 13 -4.90 -4.59 -1.87
C TYR A 13 -3.88 -3.73 -2.63
N MET A 14 -4.09 -3.59 -3.94
CA MET A 14 -3.14 -2.97 -4.87
C MET A 14 -3.56 -1.56 -5.29
N CYS A 15 -4.73 -1.11 -4.84
CA CYS A 15 -5.16 0.26 -5.06
C CYS A 15 -4.54 1.20 -4.00
N PRO A 16 -4.17 2.45 -4.37
CA PRO A 16 -4.40 3.09 -5.67
C PRO A 16 -3.26 2.87 -6.69
N SER A 17 -2.29 2.00 -6.41
CA SER A 17 -1.16 1.74 -7.34
C SER A 17 -1.65 1.19 -8.68
N HIS A 18 -2.67 0.35 -8.66
CA HIS A 18 -3.47 0.02 -9.84
C HIS A 18 -4.84 0.71 -9.76
N PRO A 19 -5.39 1.15 -10.91
CA PRO A 19 -6.74 1.68 -10.96
C PRO A 19 -7.76 0.60 -10.59
N VAL A 20 -8.79 0.97 -9.83
CA VAL A 20 -9.86 0.03 -9.42
C VAL A 20 -10.56 -0.60 -10.63
N GLN A 21 -10.64 0.15 -11.74
CA GLN A 21 -11.23 -0.27 -13.00
C GLN A 21 -10.58 -1.53 -13.59
N LEU A 22 -9.31 -1.81 -13.27
CA LEU A 22 -8.68 -3.07 -13.67
C LEU A 22 -9.36 -4.27 -13.03
N TYR A 23 -9.74 -4.15 -11.75
CA TYR A 23 -10.38 -5.23 -10.99
C TYR A 23 -11.86 -5.36 -11.35
N GLU A 24 -12.53 -4.25 -11.61
CA GLU A 24 -13.90 -4.23 -12.17
C GLU A 24 -13.94 -4.94 -13.54
N LEU A 25 -12.94 -4.70 -14.41
CA LEU A 25 -12.85 -5.42 -15.68
C LEU A 25 -12.63 -6.93 -15.51
N ILE A 26 -11.87 -7.33 -14.48
CA ILE A 26 -11.70 -8.77 -14.16
C ILE A 26 -13.00 -9.36 -13.63
N GLN A 27 -13.78 -8.60 -12.84
CA GLN A 27 -15.13 -9.02 -12.43
C GLN A 27 -16.01 -9.28 -13.65
N ASP A 28 -16.10 -8.32 -14.58
CA ASP A 28 -16.88 -8.47 -15.81
C ASP A 28 -16.47 -9.72 -16.60
N LEU A 29 -15.15 -9.96 -16.72
CA LEU A 29 -14.62 -11.15 -17.38
C LEU A 29 -15.06 -12.45 -16.68
N LEU A 30 -15.00 -12.52 -15.34
CA LEU A 30 -15.40 -13.71 -14.59
C LEU A 30 -16.90 -13.95 -14.68
N GLU A 31 -17.72 -12.89 -14.60
CA GLU A 31 -19.17 -13.00 -14.73
C GLU A 31 -19.58 -13.51 -16.12
N GLU A 32 -18.95 -12.98 -17.17
CA GLU A 32 -19.20 -13.41 -18.56
C GLU A 32 -18.74 -14.86 -18.80
N THR A 33 -17.56 -15.23 -18.31
CA THR A 33 -16.95 -16.53 -18.64
C THR A 33 -17.45 -17.68 -17.77
N LEU A 34 -17.84 -17.42 -16.52
CA LEU A 34 -18.21 -18.45 -15.55
C LEU A 34 -19.70 -18.49 -15.21
N ASP A 35 -20.51 -17.60 -15.80
CA ASP A 35 -21.94 -17.44 -15.49
C ASP A 35 -22.19 -17.28 -13.98
N CYS A 36 -21.39 -16.41 -13.35
CA CYS A 36 -21.40 -16.14 -11.92
C CYS A 36 -21.75 -14.68 -11.61
N TYR A 37 -21.95 -14.36 -10.33
CA TYR A 37 -21.90 -13.00 -9.81
C TYR A 37 -20.56 -12.74 -9.14
N THR A 38 -20.16 -11.48 -9.08
CA THR A 38 -18.96 -11.08 -8.37
C THR A 38 -19.19 -9.92 -7.42
N SER A 39 -18.40 -9.87 -6.36
CA SER A 39 -18.27 -8.70 -5.49
C SER A 39 -16.81 -8.34 -5.32
N LEU A 40 -16.50 -7.05 -5.10
CA LEU A 40 -15.13 -6.57 -4.93
C LEU A 40 -14.98 -5.78 -3.63
N ILE A 41 -14.08 -6.26 -2.78
CA ILE A 41 -13.61 -5.56 -1.59
C ILE A 41 -12.41 -4.70 -1.98
N TYR A 42 -12.56 -3.40 -1.75
CA TYR A 42 -11.49 -2.42 -1.93
C TYR A 42 -10.77 -2.16 -0.59
N GLU A 43 -9.50 -2.53 -0.48
CA GLU A 43 -8.69 -2.31 0.71
C GLU A 43 -7.37 -1.63 0.37
N SER A 44 -7.31 -0.31 0.48
CA SER A 44 -6.12 0.47 0.10
C SER A 44 -5.16 0.77 1.25
N ARG A 45 -5.43 0.29 2.48
CA ARG A 45 -4.64 0.65 3.67
C ARG A 45 -3.44 -0.26 3.91
N ASN A 46 -3.42 -1.45 3.32
CA ASN A 46 -2.38 -2.45 3.53
C ASN A 46 -2.14 -3.22 2.22
N PRO A 47 -0.89 -3.58 1.86
CA PRO A 47 -0.55 -4.32 0.64
C PRO A 47 -1.03 -5.80 0.59
N GLY A 48 -1.84 -6.23 1.56
CA GLY A 48 -2.43 -7.55 1.71
C GLY A 48 -3.34 -7.61 2.96
N PRO A 49 -3.85 -8.80 3.33
CA PRO A 49 -4.66 -8.97 4.53
C PRO A 49 -3.97 -8.43 5.79
N PHE A 50 -4.77 -7.85 6.69
CA PHE A 50 -4.29 -7.32 7.96
C PHE A 50 -3.87 -8.46 8.90
N PRO A 51 -2.65 -8.43 9.48
CA PRO A 51 -2.16 -9.50 10.33
C PRO A 51 -2.88 -9.58 11.69
N ASP A 52 -3.47 -8.47 12.15
CA ASP A 52 -4.22 -8.35 13.39
C ASP A 52 -5.71 -8.73 13.25
N ARG A 53 -6.13 -9.17 12.05
CA ARG A 53 -7.52 -9.54 11.75
C ARG A 53 -7.63 -11.02 11.37
N PRO A 54 -8.82 -11.63 11.53
CA PRO A 54 -9.07 -12.95 11.00
C PRO A 54 -8.75 -13.00 9.51
N ASP A 55 -8.08 -14.07 9.10
CA ASP A 55 -7.74 -14.32 7.71
C ASP A 55 -9.01 -14.34 6.84
N PRO A 56 -9.14 -13.44 5.83
CA PRO A 56 -10.32 -13.39 4.98
C PRO A 56 -10.54 -14.66 4.16
N PHE A 57 -9.48 -15.43 3.87
CA PHE A 57 -9.60 -16.71 3.17
C PHE A 57 -10.14 -17.80 4.10
N GLY A 58 -9.54 -17.97 5.27
CA GLY A 58 -10.02 -18.93 6.29
C GLY A 58 -11.39 -18.61 6.89
N THR A 59 -11.88 -17.38 6.73
CA THR A 59 -13.23 -16.97 7.18
C THR A 59 -14.28 -16.92 6.07
N ASP A 60 -13.96 -17.43 4.88
CA ASP A 60 -14.87 -17.46 3.73
C ASP A 60 -15.43 -16.07 3.40
N LYS A 61 -14.55 -15.05 3.37
CA LYS A 61 -14.91 -13.68 2.99
C LYS A 61 -14.34 -13.27 1.64
N VAL A 62 -13.29 -13.95 1.19
CA VAL A 62 -12.56 -13.66 -0.05
C VAL A 62 -12.20 -14.98 -0.71
N ASP A 63 -12.51 -15.08 -2.00
CA ASP A 63 -12.15 -16.22 -2.86
C ASP A 63 -10.90 -15.91 -3.69
N ILE A 64 -10.77 -14.67 -4.18
CA ILE A 64 -9.64 -14.23 -5.01
C ILE A 64 -9.12 -12.92 -4.47
N ALA A 65 -7.80 -12.79 -4.29
CA ALA A 65 -7.18 -11.54 -3.87
C ALA A 65 -6.03 -11.10 -4.75
N PHE A 66 -5.96 -9.80 -5.02
CA PHE A 66 -4.82 -9.14 -5.64
C PHE A 66 -4.02 -8.43 -4.57
N MET A 67 -2.78 -8.85 -4.37
CA MET A 67 -1.91 -8.32 -3.32
C MET A 67 -0.45 -8.29 -3.78
N THR A 68 0.41 -7.68 -2.97
CA THR A 68 1.84 -7.65 -3.26
C THR A 68 2.47 -9.03 -3.06
N VAL A 69 3.56 -9.31 -3.78
CA VAL A 69 4.36 -10.54 -3.60
C VAL A 69 4.84 -10.67 -2.15
N ALA A 70 5.20 -9.56 -1.49
CA ALA A 70 5.63 -9.58 -0.10
C ALA A 70 4.52 -10.03 0.85
N ALA A 71 3.28 -9.58 0.65
CA ALA A 71 2.14 -10.03 1.43
C ALA A 71 1.82 -11.52 1.17
N TYR A 72 1.82 -11.96 -0.09
CA TYR A 72 1.63 -13.37 -0.43
C TYR A 72 2.69 -14.28 0.23
N MET A 73 3.96 -13.88 0.19
CA MET A 73 5.04 -14.66 0.80
C MET A 73 4.91 -14.75 2.33
N LYS A 74 4.38 -13.70 3.00
CA LYS A 74 4.06 -13.78 4.44
C LYS A 74 3.02 -14.85 4.72
N LEU A 75 1.88 -14.81 4.01
CA LEU A 75 0.81 -15.82 4.17
C LEU A 75 1.30 -17.25 3.88
N ARG A 76 2.16 -17.40 2.88
CA ARG A 76 2.76 -18.70 2.54
C ARG A 76 3.73 -19.20 3.61
N ASN A 77 4.56 -18.31 4.17
CA ASN A 77 5.50 -18.66 5.25
C ASN A 77 4.76 -19.03 6.54
N ASP A 78 3.58 -18.44 6.76
CA ASP A 78 2.69 -18.76 7.88
C ASP A 78 1.94 -20.09 7.67
N ASN A 79 2.20 -20.82 6.58
CA ASN A 79 1.55 -22.07 6.18
C ASN A 79 0.02 -21.97 6.15
N ASN A 80 -0.50 -20.84 5.64
CA ASN A 80 -1.94 -20.66 5.50
C ASN A 80 -2.52 -21.71 4.52
N ALA A 81 -3.38 -22.60 5.05
CA ALA A 81 -3.97 -23.71 4.31
C ALA A 81 -5.14 -23.32 3.39
N PHE A 82 -5.62 -22.08 3.49
CA PHE A 82 -6.79 -21.58 2.76
C PHE A 82 -6.43 -20.78 1.51
N ILE A 83 -5.14 -20.68 1.18
CA ILE A 83 -4.67 -19.97 -0.01
C ILE A 83 -3.93 -20.90 -0.95
N ASP A 84 -4.11 -20.65 -2.25
CA ASP A 84 -3.27 -21.19 -3.30
C ASP A 84 -3.02 -20.09 -4.34
N LEU A 85 -1.86 -20.15 -4.99
CA LEU A 85 -1.50 -19.18 -6.02
C LEU A 85 -2.19 -19.54 -7.33
N LEU A 86 -3.01 -18.63 -7.85
CA LEU A 86 -3.51 -18.76 -9.21
C LEU A 86 -2.32 -18.76 -10.20
N PRO A 87 -2.20 -19.77 -11.09
CA PRO A 87 -1.08 -19.90 -12.00
C PRO A 87 -1.17 -18.93 -13.20
N VAL A 88 -1.60 -17.70 -12.95
CA VAL A 88 -1.76 -16.63 -13.94
C VAL A 88 -1.19 -15.33 -13.36
N THR A 89 -0.51 -14.55 -14.21
CA THR A 89 0.00 -13.23 -13.82
C THR A 89 -0.17 -12.26 -14.98
N PRO A 90 -0.55 -11.00 -14.72
CA PRO A 90 -0.54 -9.97 -15.76
C PRO A 90 0.89 -9.72 -16.24
N VAL A 91 1.05 -9.50 -17.54
CA VAL A 91 2.29 -9.03 -18.16
C VAL A 91 2.08 -7.56 -18.52
N PHE A 92 2.84 -6.67 -17.90
CA PHE A 92 2.73 -5.24 -18.14
C PHE A 92 3.64 -4.81 -19.29
N ALA A 93 3.10 -3.96 -20.17
CA ALA A 93 3.88 -3.29 -21.19
C ALA A 93 4.87 -2.35 -20.51
N HIS A 94 6.15 -2.50 -20.85
CA HIS A 94 7.22 -1.65 -20.35
C HIS A 94 8.27 -1.52 -21.45
N GLN A 95 8.92 -0.36 -21.57
CA GLN A 95 9.88 -0.09 -22.65
C GLN A 95 11.05 -1.10 -22.66
N MET A 96 11.41 -1.62 -21.48
CA MET A 96 12.45 -2.63 -21.31
C MET A 96 11.93 -4.07 -21.44
N ASN A 97 10.62 -4.30 -21.56
CA ASN A 97 10.00 -5.63 -21.67
C ASN A 97 9.66 -5.97 -23.13
N VAL A 98 10.63 -5.86 -24.03
CA VAL A 98 10.42 -6.10 -25.47
C VAL A 98 9.96 -7.53 -25.80
N GLU A 99 10.22 -8.48 -24.90
CA GLU A 99 9.87 -9.90 -25.05
C GLU A 99 8.54 -10.28 -24.35
N ASN A 100 7.82 -9.33 -23.75
CA ASN A 100 6.56 -9.56 -23.03
C ASN A 100 6.66 -10.68 -21.98
N LYS A 101 7.74 -10.67 -21.19
CA LYS A 101 7.95 -11.64 -20.12
C LYS A 101 7.25 -11.21 -18.82
N PRO A 102 6.76 -12.16 -18.01
CA PRO A 102 6.23 -11.85 -16.68
C PRO A 102 7.33 -11.28 -15.78
N GLY A 103 7.00 -10.21 -15.06
CA GLY A 103 7.94 -9.49 -14.21
C GLY A 103 7.46 -8.07 -13.94
N TYR A 104 8.12 -7.40 -12.99
CA TYR A 104 7.89 -6.00 -12.70
C TYR A 104 9.23 -5.23 -12.79
N PHE A 105 9.16 -3.99 -13.23
CA PHE A 105 10.31 -3.08 -13.30
C PHE A 105 10.30 -2.15 -12.09
N SER A 106 11.50 -1.77 -11.65
CA SER A 106 11.67 -0.78 -10.59
C SER A 106 12.36 0.43 -11.19
N ASP A 107 11.60 1.50 -11.40
CA ASP A 107 12.11 2.73 -11.97
C ASP A 107 12.58 3.70 -10.87
N ILE A 108 13.77 4.27 -11.06
CA ILE A 108 14.25 5.36 -10.23
C ILE A 108 13.93 6.67 -10.93
N ILE A 109 13.03 7.44 -10.36
CA ILE A 109 12.63 8.75 -10.91
C ILE A 109 13.56 9.83 -10.36
N ILE A 110 14.20 10.57 -11.26
CA ILE A 110 15.14 11.64 -10.93
C ILE A 110 14.57 12.99 -11.40
N HIS A 111 14.67 14.03 -10.57
CA HIS A 111 14.21 15.37 -10.93
C HIS A 111 14.92 15.88 -12.20
N ARG A 112 14.19 16.51 -13.13
CA ARG A 112 14.73 16.89 -14.45
C ARG A 112 15.99 17.76 -14.35
N ASP A 113 16.07 18.63 -13.33
CA ASP A 113 17.18 19.57 -13.15
C ASP A 113 18.49 18.87 -12.78
N LYS A 114 18.42 17.61 -12.32
CA LYS A 114 19.60 16.77 -12.07
C LYS A 114 20.16 16.13 -13.35
N LYS A 115 19.48 16.24 -14.51
CA LYS A 115 20.10 15.89 -15.81
C LYS A 115 21.36 16.71 -16.09
N ALA A 116 21.42 17.95 -15.62
CA ALA A 116 22.61 18.79 -15.74
C ALA A 116 23.81 18.29 -14.90
N HIS A 117 23.59 17.34 -13.98
CA HIS A 117 24.60 16.80 -13.07
C HIS A 117 25.12 15.41 -13.50
N ASN A 118 24.86 14.98 -14.74
CA ASN A 118 25.34 13.70 -15.31
C ASN A 118 24.97 12.45 -14.50
N VAL A 119 23.80 12.41 -13.87
CA VAL A 119 23.31 11.21 -13.19
C VAL A 119 22.81 10.21 -14.24
N ASN A 120 23.58 9.15 -14.49
CA ASN A 120 23.29 8.14 -15.53
C ASN A 120 23.17 6.73 -14.96
N THR A 121 23.72 6.48 -13.78
CA THR A 121 23.75 5.18 -13.12
C THR A 121 23.29 5.30 -11.67
N LEU A 122 22.93 4.17 -11.05
CA LEU A 122 22.64 4.11 -9.61
C LEU A 122 23.80 4.65 -8.76
N LEU A 123 25.04 4.45 -9.19
CA LEU A 123 26.22 4.88 -8.42
C LEU A 123 26.41 6.40 -8.43
N ASP A 124 25.88 7.10 -9.43
CA ASP A 124 25.91 8.57 -9.50
C ASP A 124 24.97 9.22 -8.47
N LEU A 125 24.08 8.44 -7.85
CA LEU A 125 23.19 8.90 -6.78
C LEU A 125 23.86 8.90 -5.40
N ARG A 126 25.17 8.60 -5.31
CA ARG A 126 25.89 8.65 -4.04
C ARG A 126 25.75 10.04 -3.42
N GLY A 127 25.41 10.09 -2.14
CA GLY A 127 25.26 11.35 -1.42
C GLY A 127 24.00 12.15 -1.80
N CYS A 128 23.20 11.71 -2.78
CA CYS A 128 21.91 12.32 -3.08
C CYS A 128 20.87 11.95 -2.01
N THR A 129 19.83 12.78 -1.90
CA THR A 129 18.64 12.48 -1.10
C THR A 129 17.76 11.48 -1.85
N PHE A 130 17.36 10.37 -1.21
CA PHE A 130 16.57 9.30 -1.82
C PHE A 130 15.30 9.00 -1.00
N ALA A 131 14.18 8.72 -1.69
CA ALA A 131 12.93 8.27 -1.09
C ALA A 131 12.60 6.87 -1.59
N TYR A 132 12.36 5.97 -0.65
CA TYR A 132 11.69 4.71 -0.93
C TYR A 132 10.17 4.94 -0.94
N SER A 133 9.44 4.16 -1.74
CA SER A 133 7.97 4.23 -1.76
C SER A 133 7.35 3.58 -0.52
N ASP A 134 7.94 2.48 -0.05
CA ASP A 134 7.62 1.78 1.19
C ASP A 134 8.82 0.88 1.58
N ASP A 135 9.13 0.81 2.88
CA ASP A 135 10.32 0.12 3.40
C ASP A 135 10.26 -1.39 3.16
N GLU A 136 9.06 -1.97 3.17
CA GLU A 136 8.81 -3.40 2.93
C GLU A 136 8.58 -3.75 1.47
N SER A 137 8.46 -2.74 0.59
CA SER A 137 8.20 -2.92 -0.83
C SER A 137 9.37 -3.58 -1.54
N LEU A 138 9.04 -4.60 -2.34
CA LEU A 138 10.02 -5.37 -3.08
C LEU A 138 10.70 -4.51 -4.16
N SER A 139 9.90 -3.81 -4.97
CA SER A 139 10.38 -2.85 -5.97
C SER A 139 10.81 -1.53 -5.33
N GLY A 140 10.09 -1.08 -4.30
CA GLY A 140 10.29 0.23 -3.70
C GLY A 140 11.53 0.38 -2.83
N SER A 141 12.05 -0.71 -2.27
CA SER A 141 13.13 -0.68 -1.28
C SER A 141 14.09 -1.86 -1.41
N LYS A 142 13.58 -3.10 -1.38
CA LYS A 142 14.41 -4.30 -1.25
C LYS A 142 15.33 -4.52 -2.46
N ILE A 143 14.84 -4.31 -3.69
CA ILE A 143 15.66 -4.49 -4.89
C ILE A 143 16.77 -3.43 -5.00
N ILE A 144 16.51 -2.20 -4.55
CA ILE A 144 17.51 -1.12 -4.52
C ILE A 144 18.60 -1.46 -3.51
N LEU A 145 18.23 -1.85 -2.29
CA LEU A 145 19.19 -2.23 -1.25
C LEU A 145 20.00 -3.47 -1.65
N LYS A 146 19.37 -4.46 -2.28
CA LYS A 146 20.07 -5.63 -2.84
C LYS A 146 21.08 -5.21 -3.91
N THR A 147 20.68 -4.35 -4.85
CA THR A 147 21.56 -3.86 -5.94
C THR A 147 22.75 -3.07 -5.37
N LEU A 148 22.52 -2.25 -4.33
CA LEU A 148 23.61 -1.54 -3.64
C LEU A 148 24.58 -2.53 -2.98
N LYS A 149 24.05 -3.53 -2.26
CA LYS A 149 24.86 -4.57 -1.61
C LYS A 149 25.73 -5.35 -2.61
N GLU A 150 25.17 -5.72 -3.75
CA GLU A 150 25.90 -6.40 -4.83
C GLU A 150 27.02 -5.53 -5.43
N LYS A 151 26.90 -4.20 -5.31
CA LYS A 151 27.91 -3.23 -5.75
C LYS A 151 28.89 -2.83 -4.64
N GLY A 152 28.84 -3.46 -3.47
CA GLY A 152 29.70 -3.16 -2.32
C GLY A 152 29.24 -1.96 -1.49
N GLU A 153 28.03 -1.45 -1.73
CA GLU A 153 27.43 -0.32 -1.03
C GLU A 153 26.40 -0.77 0.02
N ASN A 154 25.92 0.15 0.85
CA ASN A 154 24.90 -0.11 1.85
C ASN A 154 23.93 1.09 1.99
N ALA A 155 23.02 1.08 2.97
CA ALA A 155 22.02 2.14 3.14
C ALA A 155 22.61 3.54 3.38
N SER A 156 23.87 3.66 3.84
CA SER A 156 24.60 4.93 3.97
C SER A 156 25.10 5.50 2.64
N PHE A 157 24.79 4.84 1.52
CA PHE A 157 25.15 5.26 0.17
C PHE A 157 24.49 6.60 -0.21
N PHE A 158 23.25 6.81 0.24
CA PHE A 158 22.52 8.06 0.05
C PHE A 158 22.89 9.05 1.17
N GLY A 159 22.98 10.34 0.84
CA GLY A 159 23.41 11.38 1.78
C GLY A 159 22.34 11.75 2.81
N SER A 160 21.08 11.48 2.49
CA SER A 160 19.93 11.54 3.40
C SER A 160 18.82 10.63 2.85
N LEU A 161 18.20 9.86 3.74
CA LEU A 161 17.01 9.07 3.42
C LEU A 161 15.82 9.89 3.88
N LEU A 162 14.84 10.14 2.99
CA LEU A 162 13.69 11.04 3.18
C LEU A 162 12.75 10.75 4.38
N THR A 163 13.20 9.98 5.38
CA THR A 163 12.88 10.17 6.80
C THR A 163 12.79 11.65 7.18
N GLU A 164 13.65 12.54 6.66
CA GLU A 164 13.54 13.99 6.96
C GLU A 164 12.29 14.63 6.34
N VAL A 165 11.80 14.13 5.19
CA VAL A 165 10.50 14.56 4.64
C VAL A 165 9.35 13.96 5.42
N LYS A 166 9.44 12.71 5.87
CA LYS A 166 8.47 12.17 6.84
C LYS A 166 8.43 13.04 8.10
N GLN A 167 9.58 13.46 8.64
CA GLN A 167 9.69 14.39 9.76
C GLN A 167 9.17 15.78 9.41
N ALA A 168 9.40 16.31 8.21
CA ALA A 168 8.88 17.59 7.76
C ALA A 168 7.35 17.57 7.58
N ILE A 169 6.80 16.47 7.08
CA ILE A 169 5.36 16.23 6.95
C ILE A 169 4.72 16.12 8.34
N VAL A 170 5.30 15.31 9.23
CA VAL A 170 4.87 15.21 10.64
C VAL A 170 4.89 16.60 11.30
N LYS A 171 5.99 17.35 11.12
CA LYS A 171 6.11 18.72 11.61
C LYS A 171 5.06 19.66 11.00
N ALA A 172 4.74 19.53 9.72
CA ALA A 172 3.72 20.34 9.06
C ALA A 172 2.31 20.05 9.63
N PHE A 173 1.96 18.77 9.80
CA PHE A 173 0.67 18.37 10.39
C PHE A 173 0.54 18.82 11.85
N LEU A 174 1.61 18.72 12.65
CA LEU A 174 1.59 19.12 14.06
C LEU A 174 1.57 20.63 14.26
N ASN A 175 2.15 21.41 13.35
CA ASN A 175 2.19 22.88 13.43
C ASN A 175 1.03 23.58 12.70
N LEU A 176 0.15 22.81 12.06
CA LEU A 176 -1.06 23.27 11.38
C LEU A 176 -1.93 24.22 12.23
N PRO A 177 -2.09 24.02 13.57
CA PRO A 177 -2.90 24.91 14.41
C PRO A 177 -2.40 26.36 14.51
N HIS A 178 -1.16 26.63 14.11
CA HIS A 178 -0.56 27.98 14.15
C HIS A 178 -0.86 28.83 12.91
N THR A 179 -1.52 28.27 11.90
CA THR A 179 -1.93 29.00 10.70
C THR A 179 -3.47 29.01 10.58
N SER A 180 -4.07 30.19 10.70
CA SER A 180 -5.53 30.37 10.67
C SER A 180 -6.18 29.87 9.37
N GLU A 181 -5.43 29.91 8.25
CA GLU A 181 -5.88 29.45 6.94
C GLU A 181 -6.15 27.94 6.92
N TRP A 182 -5.17 27.13 7.33
CA TRP A 182 -5.30 25.67 7.30
C TRP A 182 -6.27 25.16 8.35
N LYS A 183 -6.28 25.77 9.55
CA LYS A 183 -7.26 25.47 10.60
C LYS A 183 -8.70 25.58 10.08
N ASN A 184 -9.01 26.62 9.30
CA ASN A 184 -10.35 26.82 8.74
C ASN A 184 -10.69 25.80 7.63
N LYS A 185 -9.71 25.35 6.85
CA LYS A 185 -9.92 24.32 5.82
C LYS A 185 -10.23 22.96 6.46
N PHE A 186 -9.50 22.57 7.50
CA PHE A 186 -9.69 21.28 8.19
C PHE A 186 -10.91 21.26 9.12
N ALA A 187 -11.29 22.41 9.71
CA ALA A 187 -12.48 22.52 10.54
C ALA A 187 -13.78 22.16 9.79
N LYS A 188 -13.83 22.39 8.46
CA LYS A 188 -14.98 21.98 7.61
C LYS A 188 -15.20 20.46 7.61
N PHE A 189 -14.16 19.69 7.94
CA PHE A 189 -14.18 18.23 8.02
C PHE A 189 -14.23 17.73 9.48
N GLY A 190 -14.46 18.62 10.46
CA GLY A 190 -14.49 18.26 11.88
C GLY A 190 -13.11 18.01 12.51
N ILE A 191 -12.01 18.29 11.80
CA ILE A 191 -10.64 18.04 12.28
C ILE A 191 -10.09 19.30 12.94
N LEU A 192 -9.76 19.22 14.24
CA LEU A 192 -9.32 20.36 15.06
C LEU A 192 -7.80 20.55 15.11
N LYS A 193 -7.04 19.44 15.16
CA LYS A 193 -5.57 19.40 15.15
C LYS A 193 -5.09 17.97 14.88
N PHE A 194 -3.85 17.83 14.47
CA PHE A 194 -3.13 16.55 14.46
C PHE A 194 -2.22 16.50 15.68
N VAL A 195 -2.07 15.31 16.28
CA VAL A 195 -1.18 15.08 17.43
C VAL A 195 -0.26 13.90 17.11
N HIS A 196 0.87 13.83 17.81
CA HIS A 196 1.71 12.64 17.74
C HIS A 196 0.92 11.41 18.16
N ASN A 197 1.14 10.33 17.43
CA ASN A 197 0.54 9.06 17.71
C ASN A 197 1.59 7.96 17.57
N SER A 198 1.37 6.85 18.26
CA SER A 198 2.28 5.71 18.28
C SER A 198 1.48 4.43 18.23
N ASP A 199 2.07 3.35 17.77
CA ASP A 199 1.42 2.04 17.64
C ASP A 199 0.88 1.53 19.00
N VAL A 200 1.48 1.96 20.12
CA VAL A 200 1.01 1.70 21.50
C VAL A 200 -0.40 2.24 21.77
N ALA A 201 -0.84 3.28 21.06
CA ALA A 201 -2.20 3.82 21.18
C ALA A 201 -3.27 2.86 20.62
N TYR A 202 -2.83 1.83 19.88
CA TYR A 202 -3.69 0.89 19.19
C TYR A 202 -3.55 -0.55 19.71
N ASP A 203 -2.77 -0.76 20.77
CA ASP A 203 -2.44 -2.09 21.28
C ASP A 203 -3.00 -2.32 22.70
N GLY A 204 -3.71 -3.44 22.90
CA GLY A 204 -4.16 -3.95 24.21
C GLY A 204 -5.33 -3.21 24.92
N GLN A 205 -5.60 -3.60 26.18
CA GLN A 205 -6.69 -3.07 27.03
C GLN A 205 -6.64 -1.54 27.22
N VAL A 206 -5.48 -0.92 26.99
CA VAL A 206 -5.27 0.54 27.08
C VAL A 206 -6.01 1.28 25.95
N ALA A 207 -6.05 0.72 24.73
CA ALA A 207 -6.80 1.27 23.60
C ALA A 207 -8.31 1.27 23.87
N GLN A 208 -8.84 0.23 24.51
CA GLN A 208 -10.25 0.17 24.96
C GLN A 208 -10.56 1.20 26.05
N MET A 209 -9.61 1.43 26.98
CA MET A 209 -9.78 2.38 28.07
C MET A 209 -9.70 3.85 27.59
N TRP A 210 -8.87 4.15 26.60
CA TRP A 210 -8.78 5.49 25.98
C TRP A 210 -9.99 5.78 25.08
N ALA A 211 -10.47 4.79 24.32
CA ALA A 211 -11.70 4.93 23.52
C ALA A 211 -12.93 5.24 24.40
N CYS A 212 -13.05 4.60 25.57
CA CYS A 212 -14.17 4.83 26.48
C CYS A 212 -14.15 6.16 27.25
N GLN A 213 -12.98 6.77 27.50
CA GLN A 213 -12.89 7.97 28.34
C GLN A 213 -13.21 9.28 27.60
N SER A 214 -13.18 9.32 26.26
CA SER A 214 -13.37 10.55 25.48
C SER A 214 -14.66 10.63 24.66
N GLU A 215 -15.49 9.59 24.62
CA GLU A 215 -16.75 9.63 23.89
C GLU A 215 -17.90 10.18 24.75
N LYS A 216 -18.22 11.46 24.58
CA LYS A 216 -19.57 11.97 24.88
C LYS A 216 -20.41 11.82 23.63
N LEU A 217 -21.28 10.81 23.63
CA LEU A 217 -22.30 10.60 22.61
C LEU A 217 -23.20 11.84 22.53
N ASN A 218 -23.21 12.51 21.39
CA ASN A 218 -24.10 13.65 21.15
C ASN A 218 -24.95 13.31 19.93
N VAL A 219 -26.22 12.98 20.18
CA VAL A 219 -27.20 12.63 19.14
C VAL A 219 -27.64 13.93 18.47
N ARG A 220 -27.38 14.08 17.17
CA ARG A 220 -28.02 15.10 16.33
C ARG A 220 -28.93 14.40 15.32
N TYR A 221 -30.16 14.86 15.27
CA TYR A 221 -31.14 14.47 14.28
C TYR A 221 -30.94 15.32 13.02
N TYR A 222 -31.00 14.68 11.85
CA TYR A 222 -31.19 15.35 10.55
C TYR A 222 -32.68 15.55 10.30
#